data_AF-A0A932KB27-F1
#
_entry.id   AF-A0A932KB27-F1
#
_cell.length_a   1.000
_cell.length_b   1.000
_cell.length_c   1.000
_cell.angle_alpha   90.00
_cell.angle_beta   90.00
_cell.angle_gamma   90.00
#
_symmetry.space_group_name_H-M   'P 1'
#
loop_
_entity.id
_entity.type
_entity.pdbx_description
1 polymer ?
#
loop_
_entity_poly.entity_id
_entity_poly.type
_entity_poly.pdbx_seq_one_letter_code
_entity_poly.pdbx_strand_id
1 'polypeptide(L)'
;MGSRFGHMTDDHWLIHNLQREVQAVEPTLIVQKQNGLLLPDRIILGAMLHVPMQKKLIVEGTGDELYASPLRIEHVCRVTLNTALQPELEMDEMNLEVAPLIAKLQTHLFGNLQSLLSEKAA
;
A
#
# COMPACT_ATOMS: atom_id res chain seq x y z
N MET A 1 36.67 5.19 7.92
CA MET A 1 35.88 5.24 6.67
C MET A 1 35.18 3.88 6.50
N GLY A 2 33.87 3.89 6.22
CA GLY A 2 33.03 2.71 5.93
C GLY A 2 32.54 1.98 7.18
N SER A 3 31.26 1.69 7.41
CA SER A 3 30.08 1.68 6.53
C SER A 3 28.84 2.06 7.34
N ARG A 4 28.12 3.10 6.89
CA ARG A 4 26.81 3.51 7.42
C ARG A 4 25.68 2.81 6.65
N PHE A 5 25.68 1.48 6.64
CA PHE A 5 24.50 0.72 6.22
C PHE A 5 23.81 0.25 7.48
N GLY A 6 22.79 1.00 7.92
CA GLY A 6 21.90 0.55 8.97
C GLY A 6 21.25 -0.75 8.52
N HIS A 7 21.27 -1.76 9.38
CA HIS A 7 20.45 -2.95 9.24
C HIS A 7 18.98 -2.50 9.10
N MET A 8 18.47 -2.44 7.86
CA MET A 8 17.02 -2.49 7.66
C MET A 8 16.60 -3.85 8.20
N THR A 9 15.85 -3.86 9.30
CA THR A 9 15.17 -5.08 9.74
C THR A 9 14.24 -5.52 8.61
N ASP A 10 14.07 -6.82 8.39
CA ASP A 10 13.33 -7.34 7.22
C ASP A 10 11.86 -6.84 7.14
N ASP A 11 11.28 -6.43 8.28
CA ASP A 11 10.03 -5.65 8.37
C ASP A 11 10.10 -4.32 7.60
N HIS A 12 11.17 -3.55 7.78
CA HIS A 12 11.38 -2.27 7.08
C HIS A 12 11.51 -2.49 5.57
N TRP A 13 12.08 -3.63 5.16
CA TRP A 13 12.14 -3.99 3.74
C TRP A 13 10.75 -4.26 3.17
N LEU A 14 9.90 -5.02 3.87
CA LEU A 14 8.53 -5.31 3.42
C LEU A 14 7.67 -4.05 3.28
N ILE A 15 7.66 -3.20 4.31
CA ILE A 15 6.84 -1.97 4.28
C ILE A 15 7.34 -1.01 3.19
N HIS A 16 8.65 -0.94 2.97
CA HIS A 16 9.23 -0.10 1.92
C HIS A 16 8.86 -0.60 0.52
N ASN A 17 8.91 -1.91 0.26
CA ASN A 17 8.49 -2.44 -1.03
C ASN A 17 6.98 -2.28 -1.24
N LEU A 18 6.18 -2.50 -0.20
CA LEU A 18 4.74 -2.24 -0.26
C LEU A 18 4.46 -0.77 -0.61
N GLN A 19 5.13 0.17 0.07
CA GLN A 19 5.02 1.60 -0.22
C GLN A 19 5.37 1.92 -1.67
N ARG A 20 6.47 1.37 -2.18
CA ARG A 20 6.91 1.58 -3.57
C ARG A 20 5.87 1.10 -4.57
N GLU A 21 5.36 -0.13 -4.43
CA GLU A 21 4.39 -0.69 -5.37
C GLU A 21 3.04 0.03 -5.28
N VAL A 22 2.59 0.39 -4.07
CA VAL A 22 1.34 1.15 -3.89
C VAL A 22 1.44 2.54 -4.54
N GLN A 23 2.55 3.24 -4.33
CA GLN A 23 2.79 4.57 -4.94
C GLN A 23 2.95 4.51 -6.46
N ALA A 24 3.40 3.38 -7.02
CA ALA A 24 3.44 3.18 -8.47
C ALA A 24 2.03 3.10 -9.09
N VAL A 25 1.03 2.62 -8.33
CA VAL A 25 -0.37 2.57 -8.78
C VAL A 25 -1.09 3.89 -8.55
N GLU A 26 -0.95 4.47 -7.36
CA GLU A 26 -1.57 5.74 -6.99
C GLU A 26 -0.63 6.50 -6.03
N PRO A 27 0.09 7.53 -6.52
CA PRO A 27 1.08 8.26 -5.73
C PRO A 27 0.52 8.96 -4.50
N THR A 28 -0.79 9.24 -4.48
CA THR A 28 -1.44 9.91 -3.35
C THR A 28 -1.80 8.95 -2.21
N LEU A 29 -1.68 7.63 -2.41
CA LEU A 29 -1.94 6.64 -1.37
C LEU A 29 -0.92 6.73 -0.23
N ILE A 30 -1.44 6.70 0.97
CA ILE A 30 -0.70 6.68 2.22
C ILE A 30 -0.70 5.25 2.74
N VAL A 31 0.49 4.66 2.89
CA VAL A 31 0.66 3.34 3.51
C VAL A 31 1.01 3.52 4.97
N GLN A 32 0.08 3.18 5.85
CA GLN A 32 0.27 3.21 7.29
C GLN A 32 0.55 1.80 7.82
N LYS A 33 1.77 1.58 8.31
CA LYS A 33 2.11 0.33 9.02
C LYS A 33 1.23 0.19 10.27
N GLN A 34 0.59 -0.96 10.41
CA GLN A 34 -0.19 -1.31 11.59
C GLN A 34 0.69 -2.08 12.58
N ASN A 35 0.93 -3.36 12.27
CA ASN A 35 1.67 -4.29 13.13
C ASN A 35 2.59 -5.15 12.24
N GLY A 36 3.75 -5.51 12.77
CA GLY A 36 4.65 -6.49 12.17
C GLY A 36 4.95 -7.59 13.17
N LEU A 37 4.75 -8.85 12.80
CA LEU A 37 5.15 -10.02 13.58
C LEU A 37 6.38 -10.63 12.93
N LEU A 38 7.50 -10.60 13.66
CA LEU A 38 8.73 -11.27 13.27
C LEU A 38 8.74 -12.66 13.92
N LEU A 39 8.66 -13.71 13.11
CA LEU A 39 8.80 -15.09 13.53
C LEU A 39 10.14 -15.66 13.01
N PRO A 40 10.65 -16.76 13.59
CA PRO A 40 11.93 -17.34 13.17
C PRO A 40 11.98 -17.75 11.69
N ASP A 41 10.83 -18.08 11.11
CA ASP A 41 10.68 -18.64 9.76
C ASP A 41 9.95 -17.70 8.78
N ARG A 42 9.37 -16.59 9.26
CA ARG A 42 8.55 -15.68 8.44
C ARG A 42 8.32 -14.34 9.10
N ILE A 43 7.82 -13.41 8.29
CA ILE A 43 7.40 -12.09 8.73
C ILE A 43 5.99 -11.87 8.25
N ILE A 44 5.14 -11.39 9.16
CA ILE A 44 3.77 -11.01 8.86
C ILE A 44 3.68 -9.50 9.06
N LEU A 45 3.42 -8.74 8.01
CA LEU A 45 3.27 -7.30 8.05
C LEU A 45 1.84 -6.91 7.69
N GLY A 46 1.15 -6.23 8.61
CA GLY A 46 -0.12 -5.56 8.35
C GLY A 46 0.07 -4.07 8.07
N ALA A 47 -0.60 -3.55 7.05
CA ALA A 47 -0.65 -2.13 6.72
C ALA A 47 -2.07 -1.70 6.31
N MET A 48 -2.46 -0.47 6.63
CA MET A 48 -3.66 0.17 6.12
C MET A 48 -3.31 1.12 4.98
N LEU A 49 -4.13 1.10 3.94
CA LEU A 49 -4.03 2.03 2.82
C LEU A 49 -5.11 3.10 2.97
N HIS A 50 -4.68 4.36 2.84
CA HIS A 50 -5.56 5.51 2.87
C HIS A 50 -5.34 6.39 1.65
N VAL A 51 -6.40 7.03 1.15
CA VAL A 51 -6.32 7.98 0.04
C VAL A 51 -6.89 9.33 0.45
N PRO A 52 -6.19 10.43 0.18
CA PRO A 52 -6.77 11.76 0.33
C PRO A 52 -7.83 11.97 -0.76
N MET A 53 -9.08 12.19 -0.36
CA MET A 53 -10.18 12.51 -1.27
C MET A 53 -10.69 13.92 -1.04
N GLN A 54 -10.92 14.60 -2.15
CA GLN A 54 -11.62 15.89 -2.15
C GLN A 54 -12.53 15.97 -3.36
N LYS A 55 -13.82 16.22 -3.12
CA LYS A 55 -14.80 16.39 -4.19
C LYS A 55 -14.51 17.67 -4.96
N LYS A 56 -14.13 17.53 -6.23
CA LYS A 56 -13.97 18.64 -7.16
C LYS A 56 -15.27 18.93 -7.91
N LEU A 57 -15.51 20.21 -8.18
CA LEU A 57 -16.50 20.72 -9.12
C LEU A 57 -15.75 21.46 -10.22
N ILE A 58 -16.12 21.20 -11.47
CA ILE A 58 -15.63 21.95 -12.62
C ILE A 58 -16.68 23.00 -12.94
N VAL A 59 -16.29 24.28 -12.94
CA VAL A 59 -17.20 25.38 -13.29
C VAL A 59 -17.43 25.37 -14.80
N GLU A 60 -18.68 25.16 -15.23
CA GLU A 60 -19.04 25.21 -16.64
C GLU A 60 -18.74 26.59 -17.24
N GLY A 61 -18.04 26.60 -18.37
CA GLY A 61 -17.72 27.81 -19.13
C GLY A 61 -16.38 28.48 -18.80
N THR A 62 -15.87 28.35 -17.56
CA THR A 62 -14.54 28.88 -17.19
C THR A 62 -13.48 27.78 -17.08
N GLY A 63 -13.89 26.55 -16.76
CA GLY A 63 -12.96 25.44 -16.52
C GLY A 63 -12.26 25.52 -15.16
N ASP A 64 -12.64 26.47 -14.30
CA ASP A 64 -12.05 26.60 -12.98
C ASP A 64 -12.40 25.41 -12.09
N GLU A 65 -11.40 24.93 -11.35
CA GLU A 65 -11.57 23.88 -10.35
C GLU A 65 -11.99 24.50 -9.01
N LEU A 66 -13.20 24.20 -8.56
CA LEU A 66 -13.68 24.51 -7.21
C LEU A 66 -13.75 23.24 -6.37
N TYR A 67 -13.48 23.37 -5.08
CA TYR A 67 -13.56 22.24 -4.15
C TYR A 67 -14.87 22.30 -3.36
N ALA A 68 -15.71 21.29 -3.52
CA ALA A 68 -17.04 21.21 -2.91
C ALA A 68 -17.03 20.64 -1.49
N SER A 69 -15.87 20.17 -1.02
CA SER A 69 -15.71 19.51 0.26
C SER A 69 -14.31 19.75 0.82
N PRO A 70 -14.14 19.70 2.16
CA PRO A 70 -12.81 19.67 2.74
C PRO A 70 -12.07 18.40 2.32
N LEU A 71 -10.74 18.46 2.31
CA LEU A 71 -9.89 17.29 2.13
C LEU A 71 -10.17 16.29 3.26
N ARG A 72 -10.46 15.04 2.90
CA ARG A 72 -10.66 13.92 3.83
C ARG A 72 -9.69 12.81 3.51
N ILE A 73 -9.32 12.03 4.52
CA ILE A 73 -8.52 10.82 4.34
C ILE A 73 -9.49 9.64 4.44
N GLU A 74 -9.71 8.97 3.31
CA GLU A 74 -10.60 7.81 3.24
C GLU A 74 -9.78 6.53 3.39
N HIS A 75 -10.34 5.56 4.12
CA HIS A 75 -9.79 4.21 4.18
C HIS A 75 -10.05 3.51 2.84
N VAL A 76 -9.05 2.80 2.32
CA VAL A 76 -9.15 2.06 1.06
C VAL A 76 -9.28 0.57 1.33
N CYS A 77 -8.29 -0.01 1.99
CA CYS A 77 -8.26 -1.41 2.39
C CYS A 77 -7.12 -1.64 3.37
N ARG A 78 -7.14 -2.78 4.02
CA ARG A 78 -6.00 -3.31 4.75
C ARG A 78 -5.29 -4.37 3.90
N VAL A 79 -3.97 -4.43 4.04
CA VAL A 79 -3.08 -5.36 3.34
C VAL A 79 -2.27 -6.12 4.38
N THR A 80 -2.20 -7.44 4.23
CA THR A 80 -1.33 -8.31 5.01
C THR A 80 -0.35 -9.01 4.09
N LEU A 81 0.94 -8.90 4.39
CA LEU A 81 2.02 -9.58 3.67
C LEU A 81 2.63 -10.65 4.57
N ASN A 82 2.77 -11.87 4.06
CA ASN A 82 3.35 -13.00 4.77
C ASN A 82 4.50 -13.59 3.95
N THR A 83 5.71 -13.62 4.51
CA THR A 83 6.92 -14.18 3.86
C THR A 83 7.16 -15.65 4.21
N ALA A 84 6.14 -16.40 4.62
CA ALA A 84 6.26 -17.84 4.84
C ALA A 84 6.72 -18.56 3.56
N LEU A 85 7.08 -19.86 3.69
CA LEU A 85 7.45 -20.72 2.56
C LEU A 85 6.44 -20.71 1.40
N GLN A 86 5.17 -20.41 1.69
CA GLN A 86 4.17 -20.04 0.71
C GLN A 86 3.83 -18.57 0.96
N PRO A 87 4.46 -17.63 0.23
CA PRO A 87 4.23 -16.24 0.47
C PRO A 87 2.82 -15.83 0.05
N GLU A 88 2.18 -15.03 0.89
CA GLU A 88 0.80 -14.65 0.73
C GLU A 88 0.64 -13.14 0.85
N LEU A 89 -0.19 -12.59 -0.05
CA LEU A 89 -0.67 -11.23 0.00
C LEU A 89 -2.18 -11.30 0.17
N GLU A 90 -2.68 -10.75 1.26
CA GLU A 90 -4.10 -10.66 1.55
C GLU A 90 -4.53 -9.19 1.54
N MET A 91 -5.74 -8.93 1.03
CA MET A 91 -6.38 -7.62 1.11
C MET A 91 -7.78 -7.79 1.68
N ASP A 92 -8.12 -7.00 2.70
CA ASP A 92 -9.41 -7.04 3.39
C ASP A 92 -9.90 -5.62 3.74
N GLU A 93 -11.03 -5.52 4.44
CA GLU A 93 -11.64 -4.25 4.90
C GLU A 93 -11.84 -3.21 3.77
N MET A 94 -12.18 -3.68 2.56
CA MET A 94 -12.26 -2.87 1.34
C MET A 94 -13.39 -1.82 1.37
N ASN A 95 -13.06 -0.58 1.05
CA ASN A 95 -14.02 0.50 0.86
C ASN A 95 -14.61 0.51 -0.55
N LEU A 96 -15.93 0.30 -0.65
CA LEU A 96 -16.66 0.21 -1.90
C LEU A 96 -16.66 1.51 -2.72
N GLU A 97 -16.53 2.67 -2.08
CA GLU A 97 -16.49 3.97 -2.78
C GLU A 97 -15.23 4.11 -3.65
N VAL A 98 -14.19 3.35 -3.33
CA VAL A 98 -12.91 3.30 -4.05
C VAL A 98 -12.65 1.92 -4.67
N ALA A 99 -13.70 1.13 -4.92
CA ALA A 99 -13.59 -0.20 -5.52
C ALA A 99 -12.75 -0.26 -6.83
N PRO A 100 -12.82 0.73 -7.75
CA PRO A 100 -11.96 0.74 -8.93
C PRO A 100 -10.46 0.85 -8.60
N LEU A 101 -10.11 1.58 -7.53
CA LEU A 101 -8.73 1.70 -7.06
C LEU A 101 -8.26 0.37 -6.43
N ILE A 102 -9.13 -0.27 -5.65
CA ILE A 102 -8.84 -1.57 -5.03
C ILE A 102 -8.57 -2.65 -6.08
N ALA A 103 -9.37 -2.72 -7.15
CA ALA A 103 -9.15 -3.68 -8.23
C ALA A 103 -7.80 -3.48 -8.95
N LYS A 104 -7.39 -2.21 -9.15
CA LYS A 104 -6.07 -1.87 -9.70
C LYS A 104 -4.94 -2.28 -8.76
N LEU A 105 -5.09 -1.98 -7.47
CA LEU A 105 -4.13 -2.38 -6.43
C LEU A 105 -3.99 -3.90 -6.38
N GLN A 106 -5.08 -4.64 -6.31
CA GLN A 106 -5.04 -6.11 -6.32
C GLN A 106 -4.25 -6.63 -7.51
N THR A 107 -4.63 -6.27 -8.74
CA THR A 107 -3.95 -6.76 -9.94
C THR A 107 -2.45 -6.46 -9.93
N HIS A 108 -2.06 -5.25 -9.50
CA HIS A 108 -0.66 -4.83 -9.49
C HIS A 108 0.15 -5.50 -8.37
N LEU A 109 -0.38 -5.50 -7.14
CA LEU A 109 0.31 -6.02 -5.96
C LEU A 109 0.44 -7.55 -6.05
N PHE A 110 -0.61 -8.27 -6.48
CA PHE A 110 -0.51 -9.72 -6.69
C PHE A 110 0.50 -10.10 -7.78
N GLY A 111 0.70 -9.26 -8.81
CA GLY A 111 1.72 -9.51 -9.82
C GLY A 111 3.14 -9.28 -9.32
N ASN A 112 3.40 -8.11 -8.72
CA ASN A 112 4.77 -7.66 -8.43
C ASN A 112 5.25 -8.05 -7.04
N LEU A 113 4.42 -7.86 -6.00
CA LEU A 113 4.82 -8.18 -4.64
C LEU A 113 4.90 -9.68 -4.42
N GLN A 114 4.04 -10.49 -5.05
CA GLN A 114 4.12 -11.94 -4.91
C GLN A 114 5.42 -12.52 -5.50
N SER A 115 5.92 -11.95 -6.59
CA SER A 115 7.25 -12.29 -7.14
C SER A 115 8.37 -11.94 -6.15
N LEU A 116 8.35 -10.72 -5.61
CA LEU A 116 9.36 -10.24 -4.65
C LEU A 116 9.38 -11.06 -3.35
N LEU A 117 8.21 -11.45 -2.85
CA LEU A 117 8.10 -12.29 -1.67
C LEU A 117 8.65 -13.70 -1.93
N SER A 118 8.41 -14.24 -3.13
CA SER A 118 8.93 -15.55 -3.54
C SER A 118 10.45 -15.56 -3.68
N GLU A 119 11.04 -14.48 -4.23
CA GLU A 119 12.50 -14.32 -4.35
C GLU A 119 13.19 -14.24 -2.98
N LYS A 120 12.54 -13.62 -1.98
CA LYS A 120 13.09 -13.50 -0.62
C LYS A 120 13.00 -14.79 0.19
N ALA A 121 12.05 -15.67 -0.15
CA ALA A 121 11.83 -16.95 0.53
C ALA A 121 12.70 -18.11 -0.01
N ALA A 122 13.30 -17.94 -1.20
CA ALA A 122 14.18 -18.91 -1.87
C ALA A 122 15.63 -18.81 -1.40
#